data_AF-A0A8H3WFS0-F1
#
_entry.id   AF-A0A8H3WFS0-F1
#
_cell.length_a   1.000
_cell.length_b   1.000
_cell.length_c   1.000
_cell.angle_alpha   90.00
_cell.angle_beta   90.00
_cell.angle_gamma   90.00
#
_symmetry.space_group_name_H-M   'P 1'
#
loop_
_entity.id
_entity.type
_entity.pdbx_description
1 polymer ?
#
loop_
_entity_poly.entity_id
_entity_poly.type
_entity_poly.pdbx_seq_one_letter_code
_entity_poly.pdbx_strand_id
1 'polypeptide(L)'
;MHFATLTKTVLAGIALHAGTATAIFECNADQHAFEPTKDKFVVHYTSIRDSNYDDGQPWVRICKPKGDLSGWNNVDPLKTPCKSDPATHLSTEQTGLRNELVVTNGEGCDSGSGHGLNGASMVYNDQVAVLEGSNGRCGPRDHGVTCEFNL
;
A
#
# COMPACT_ATOMS: atom_id res chain seq x y z
N MET A 1 38.53 56.34 -13.82
CA MET A 1 38.62 55.34 -12.74
C MET A 1 37.35 54.50 -12.78
N HIS A 2 37.50 53.20 -13.03
CA HIS A 2 36.59 52.06 -12.90
C HIS A 2 35.07 52.27 -13.05
N PHE A 3 34.51 51.84 -14.19
CA PHE A 3 33.10 51.49 -14.33
C PHE A 3 32.95 49.98 -14.05
N ALA A 4 32.22 49.63 -12.99
CA ALA A 4 31.92 48.24 -12.65
C ALA A 4 30.72 47.74 -13.48
N THR A 5 30.94 46.72 -14.29
CA THR A 5 29.88 45.99 -15.00
C THR A 5 29.19 45.03 -14.01
N LEU A 6 27.94 45.32 -13.64
CA LEU A 6 27.11 44.40 -12.87
C LEU A 6 26.48 43.36 -13.82
N THR A 7 27.03 42.16 -13.82
CA THR A 7 26.44 40.98 -14.46
C THR A 7 25.16 40.61 -13.70
N LYS A 8 23.99 40.81 -14.33
CA LYS A 8 22.71 40.34 -13.79
C LYS A 8 22.62 38.82 -13.94
N THR A 9 22.88 38.08 -12.87
CA THR A 9 22.58 36.65 -12.78
C THR A 9 21.07 36.49 -12.65
N VAL A 10 20.41 35.96 -13.68
CA VAL A 10 19.00 35.54 -13.59
C VAL A 10 18.99 34.21 -12.84
N LEU A 11 18.67 34.24 -11.55
CA LEU A 11 18.28 33.05 -10.79
C LEU A 11 16.90 32.64 -11.27
N ALA A 12 16.84 31.69 -12.21
CA ALA A 12 15.62 30.96 -12.50
C ALA A 12 15.30 30.09 -11.29
N GLY A 13 14.50 30.62 -10.37
CA GLY A 13 13.94 29.87 -9.26
C GLY A 13 13.00 28.81 -9.82
N ILE A 14 13.48 27.57 -9.90
CA ILE A 14 12.61 26.41 -10.09
C ILE A 14 11.85 26.27 -8.78
N ALA A 15 10.64 26.80 -8.74
CA ALA A 15 9.67 26.45 -7.73
C ALA A 15 9.34 24.97 -7.93
N LEU A 16 10.04 24.09 -7.19
CA LEU A 16 9.58 22.73 -6.96
C LEU A 16 8.20 22.86 -6.29
N HIS A 17 7.16 22.74 -7.10
CA HIS A 17 5.84 22.46 -6.60
C HIS A 17 5.93 21.03 -6.06
N ALA A 18 6.23 20.90 -4.77
CA ALA A 18 5.96 19.69 -4.02
C ALA A 18 4.43 19.55 -3.95
N GLY A 19 3.82 19.16 -5.07
CA GLY A 19 2.48 18.64 -5.07
C GLY A 19 2.53 17.41 -4.18
N THR A 20 1.78 17.43 -3.08
CA THR A 20 1.51 16.22 -2.30
C THR A 20 0.81 15.26 -3.26
N ALA A 21 1.57 14.35 -3.87
CA ALA A 21 1.00 13.28 -4.67
C ALA A 21 0.24 12.36 -3.70
N THR A 22 -1.04 12.66 -3.49
CA THR A 22 -1.99 11.82 -2.78
C THR A 22 -2.43 10.67 -3.70
N ALA A 23 -1.48 9.92 -4.24
CA ALA A 23 -1.75 8.78 -5.11
C ALA A 23 -2.13 7.56 -4.27
N ILE A 24 -3.19 6.87 -4.66
CA ILE A 24 -3.57 5.58 -4.07
C ILE A 24 -2.62 4.53 -4.67
N PHE A 25 -2.09 3.59 -3.87
CA PHE A 25 -1.23 2.51 -4.35
C PHE A 25 -1.79 1.81 -5.60
N GLU A 26 -0.96 1.73 -6.64
CA GLU A 26 -1.22 1.09 -7.93
C GLU A 26 -0.26 -0.08 -8.18
N CYS A 27 -0.81 -1.22 -8.59
CA CYS A 27 -0.05 -2.45 -8.68
C CYS A 27 1.08 -2.46 -9.72
N ASN A 28 1.04 -1.64 -10.77
CA ASN A 28 2.13 -1.60 -11.75
C ASN A 28 3.13 -0.47 -11.46
N ALA A 29 2.71 0.57 -10.74
CA ALA A 29 3.54 1.74 -10.48
C ALA A 29 4.30 1.63 -9.15
N ASP A 30 3.68 1.03 -8.12
CA ASP A 30 4.18 1.09 -6.75
C ASP A 30 4.58 -0.29 -6.18
N GLN A 31 4.08 -1.40 -6.75
CA GLN A 31 4.47 -2.74 -6.33
C GLN A 31 5.87 -3.07 -6.83
N HIS A 32 6.86 -3.00 -5.93
CA HIS A 32 8.24 -3.39 -6.19
C HIS A 32 8.80 -4.40 -5.17
N ALA A 33 7.99 -4.79 -4.18
CA ALA A 33 8.41 -5.72 -3.12
C ALA A 33 8.45 -7.18 -3.61
N PHE A 34 7.63 -7.51 -4.62
CA PHE A 34 7.53 -8.84 -5.19
C PHE A 34 7.37 -8.78 -6.71
N GLU A 35 7.93 -9.77 -7.39
CA GLU A 35 7.78 -9.95 -8.84
C GLU A 35 6.51 -10.76 -9.18
N PRO A 36 5.84 -10.49 -10.32
CA PRO A 36 4.74 -11.31 -10.79
C PRO A 36 5.15 -12.78 -10.91
N THR A 37 4.54 -13.63 -10.09
CA THR A 37 4.84 -15.07 -10.05
C THR A 37 3.57 -15.86 -10.28
N LYS A 38 3.63 -16.89 -11.13
CA LYS A 38 2.49 -17.78 -11.37
C LYS A 38 1.97 -18.37 -10.06
N ASP A 39 0.65 -18.51 -9.96
CA ASP A 39 -0.06 -19.09 -8.80
C ASP A 39 0.15 -18.31 -7.50
N LYS A 40 0.56 -17.04 -7.59
CA LYS A 40 0.65 -16.12 -6.46
C LYS A 40 -0.11 -14.83 -6.71
N PHE A 41 -0.37 -14.09 -5.64
CA PHE A 41 -0.85 -12.72 -5.68
C PHE A 41 -0.27 -11.95 -4.50
N VAL A 42 -0.40 -10.64 -4.57
CA VAL A 42 0.09 -9.74 -3.52
C VAL A 42 -1.04 -8.83 -3.04
N VAL A 43 -0.98 -8.52 -1.76
CA VAL A 43 -1.92 -7.60 -1.12
C VAL A 43 -1.11 -6.49 -0.46
N HIS A 44 -1.39 -5.25 -0.84
CA HIS A 44 -0.90 -4.06 -0.15
C HIS A 44 -1.94 -3.61 0.86
N TYR A 45 -1.55 -3.46 2.11
CA TYR A 45 -2.37 -2.92 3.19
C TYR A 45 -1.92 -1.50 3.53
N THR A 46 -2.89 -0.60 3.67
CA THR A 46 -2.66 0.81 4.03
C THR A 46 -3.44 1.12 5.31
N SER A 47 -2.74 1.65 6.33
CA SER A 47 -3.34 2.03 7.63
C SER A 47 -3.99 3.41 7.58
N ILE A 48 -4.75 3.83 8.60
CA ILE A 48 -5.34 5.19 8.67
C ILE A 48 -4.27 6.27 8.47
N ARG A 49 -3.09 6.11 9.10
CA ARG A 49 -2.02 7.11 9.03
C ARG A 49 -1.43 7.26 7.62
N ASP A 50 -1.46 6.20 6.84
CA ASP A 50 -0.94 6.22 5.46
C ASP A 50 -2.06 6.43 4.43
N SER A 51 -3.32 6.36 4.85
CA SER A 51 -4.46 6.36 3.95
C SER A 51 -4.83 7.76 3.49
N ASN A 52 -4.96 7.88 2.17
CA ASN A 52 -5.57 8.96 1.43
C ASN A 52 -6.86 8.51 0.71
N TYR A 53 -7.30 7.27 0.96
CA TYR A 53 -8.45 6.68 0.30
C TYR A 53 -9.73 6.94 1.11
N ASP A 54 -10.77 7.37 0.41
CA ASP A 54 -12.17 7.56 0.84
C ASP A 54 -12.38 7.52 2.36
N ASP A 55 -12.54 8.69 2.98
CA ASP A 55 -12.67 8.98 4.43
C ASP A 55 -11.46 8.67 5.33
N GLY A 56 -10.34 8.24 4.74
CA GLY A 56 -9.07 8.02 5.45
C GLY A 56 -9.02 6.70 6.24
N GLN A 57 -9.99 5.81 6.02
CA GLN A 57 -10.00 4.48 6.64
C GLN A 57 -8.90 3.58 6.08
N PRO A 58 -8.51 2.50 6.79
CA PRO A 58 -7.62 1.50 6.24
C PRO A 58 -8.27 0.77 5.06
N TRP A 59 -7.43 0.27 4.17
CA TRP A 59 -7.86 -0.43 2.98
C TRP A 59 -6.77 -1.37 2.47
N VAL A 60 -7.15 -2.23 1.53
CA VAL A 60 -6.22 -3.10 0.82
C VAL A 60 -6.33 -2.95 -0.69
N ARG A 61 -5.20 -3.13 -1.38
CA ARG A 61 -5.12 -3.36 -2.83
C ARG A 61 -4.70 -4.81 -3.08
N ILE A 62 -5.37 -5.48 -3.99
CA ILE A 62 -4.97 -6.81 -4.45
C ILE A 62 -4.39 -6.69 -5.87
N CYS A 63 -3.17 -7.20 -6.05
CA CYS A 63 -2.51 -7.26 -7.34
C CYS A 63 -2.38 -8.72 -7.77
N LYS A 64 -2.98 -9.05 -8.92
CA LYS A 64 -2.90 -10.40 -9.51
C LYS A 64 -1.96 -10.36 -10.70
N PRO A 65 -1.02 -11.30 -10.84
CA PRO A 65 -0.17 -11.38 -12.02
C PRO A 65 -1.02 -11.44 -13.29
N LYS A 66 -0.59 -10.74 -14.33
CA LYS A 66 -1.12 -10.95 -15.68
C LYS A 66 -0.75 -12.36 -16.14
N GLY A 67 -1.54 -12.93 -17.05
CA GLY A 67 -1.29 -14.29 -17.55
C GLY A 67 0.08 -14.48 -18.23
N ASP A 68 0.65 -13.40 -18.77
CA ASP A 68 1.98 -13.36 -19.38
C ASP A 68 3.09 -12.92 -18.40
N LEU A 69 2.75 -12.68 -17.13
CA LEU A 69 3.64 -12.17 -16.07
C LEU A 69 4.32 -10.83 -16.39
N SER A 70 3.83 -10.07 -17.39
CA SER A 70 4.37 -8.75 -17.76
C SER A 70 4.10 -7.65 -16.72
N GLY A 71 3.35 -7.97 -15.68
CA GLY A 71 2.96 -7.05 -14.62
C GLY A 71 1.72 -7.54 -13.89
N TRP A 72 0.93 -6.59 -13.38
CA TRP A 72 -0.17 -6.87 -12.47
C TRP A 72 -1.51 -6.34 -13.01
N ASN A 73 -2.59 -7.03 -12.66
CA ASN A 73 -3.96 -6.55 -12.74
C ASN A 73 -4.36 -5.95 -11.39
N ASN A 74 -5.05 -4.82 -11.42
CA ASN A 74 -5.59 -4.15 -10.23
C ASN A 74 -6.97 -4.69 -9.89
N VAL A 75 -7.21 -5.02 -8.62
CA VAL A 75 -8.56 -4.98 -8.03
C VAL A 75 -8.76 -3.59 -7.42
N ASP A 76 -9.95 -3.00 -7.52
CA ASP A 76 -10.27 -1.72 -6.87
C ASP A 76 -9.98 -1.76 -5.35
N PRO A 77 -9.65 -0.62 -4.70
CA PRO A 77 -9.33 -0.64 -3.27
C PRO A 77 -10.52 -1.16 -2.48
N LEU A 78 -10.27 -2.00 -1.50
CA LEU A 78 -11.29 -2.55 -0.62
C LEU A 78 -11.09 -2.01 0.79
N LYS A 79 -12.09 -1.31 1.32
CA LYS A 79 -12.04 -0.78 2.68
C LYS A 79 -11.97 -1.90 3.72
N THR A 80 -11.15 -1.69 4.73
CA THR A 80 -11.07 -2.52 5.94
C THR A 80 -11.34 -1.62 7.14
N PRO A 81 -12.63 -1.24 7.35
CA PRO A 81 -12.99 -0.16 8.27
C PRO A 81 -12.65 -0.52 9.72
N CYS A 82 -12.27 0.50 10.49
CA CYS A 82 -12.06 0.38 11.93
C CYS A 82 -13.41 0.23 12.64
N LYS A 83 -13.73 -1.01 13.03
CA LYS A 83 -14.97 -1.40 13.71
C LYS A 83 -14.64 -2.14 15.01
N SER A 84 -15.68 -2.43 15.81
CA SER A 84 -15.56 -3.22 17.04
C SER A 84 -15.20 -4.69 16.78
N ASP A 85 -15.56 -5.22 15.61
CA ASP A 85 -15.02 -6.51 15.14
C ASP A 85 -13.59 -6.27 14.60
N PRO A 86 -12.57 -6.96 15.12
CA PRO A 86 -11.19 -6.74 14.71
C PRO A 86 -10.92 -7.13 13.26
N ALA A 87 -11.76 -7.97 12.62
CA ALA A 87 -11.51 -8.51 11.29
C ALA A 87 -12.54 -8.02 10.23
N THR A 88 -12.03 -7.61 9.08
CA THR A 88 -12.81 -7.40 7.86
C THR A 88 -12.68 -8.62 6.96
N HIS A 89 -13.81 -9.22 6.62
CA HIS A 89 -13.92 -10.35 5.71
C HIS A 89 -14.23 -9.85 4.29
N LEU A 90 -13.32 -10.08 3.34
CA LEU A 90 -13.46 -9.68 1.94
C LEU A 90 -13.76 -10.89 1.07
N SER A 91 -14.96 -10.92 0.50
CA SER A 91 -15.48 -12.08 -0.22
C SER A 91 -14.72 -12.37 -1.53
N THR A 92 -14.90 -13.57 -2.07
CA THR A 92 -14.36 -13.96 -3.37
C THR A 92 -14.93 -13.11 -4.52
N GLU A 93 -16.15 -12.58 -4.37
CA GLU A 93 -16.75 -11.68 -5.36
C GLU A 93 -16.10 -10.31 -5.37
N GLN A 94 -15.82 -9.75 -4.19
CA GLN A 94 -15.13 -8.46 -4.06
C GLN A 94 -13.68 -8.53 -4.53
N THR A 95 -12.99 -9.62 -4.17
CA THR A 95 -11.56 -9.77 -4.40
C THR A 95 -11.24 -10.44 -5.74
N GLY A 96 -12.19 -11.20 -6.30
CA GLY A 96 -11.97 -12.15 -7.40
C GLY A 96 -10.93 -13.24 -7.09
N LEU A 97 -10.65 -13.52 -5.82
CA LEU A 97 -9.76 -14.61 -5.37
C LEU A 97 -10.57 -15.90 -5.18
N ARG A 98 -9.88 -17.04 -5.01
CA ARG A 98 -10.53 -18.35 -4.80
C ARG A 98 -11.07 -18.58 -3.40
N ASN A 99 -10.54 -17.86 -2.41
CA ASN A 99 -10.92 -17.95 -1.01
C ASN A 99 -11.15 -16.53 -0.47
N GLU A 100 -11.79 -16.44 0.67
CA GLU A 100 -11.92 -15.18 1.40
C GLU A 100 -10.55 -14.65 1.82
N LEU A 101 -10.39 -13.32 1.79
CA LEU A 101 -9.28 -12.61 2.39
C LEU A 101 -9.77 -11.95 3.68
N VAL A 102 -9.15 -12.28 4.80
CA VAL A 102 -9.49 -11.70 6.11
C VAL A 102 -8.40 -10.72 6.51
N VAL A 103 -8.79 -9.51 6.89
CA VAL A 103 -7.86 -8.44 7.28
C VAL A 103 -8.17 -7.99 8.70
N THR A 104 -7.19 -8.10 9.58
CA THR A 104 -7.23 -7.56 10.94
C THR A 104 -6.38 -6.32 11.01
N ASN A 105 -6.97 -5.19 11.41
CA ASN A 105 -6.28 -3.90 11.38
C ASN A 105 -5.25 -3.72 12.51
N GLY A 106 -5.48 -4.33 13.69
CA GLY A 106 -4.66 -4.07 14.87
C GLY A 106 -4.51 -2.56 15.13
N GLU A 107 -3.29 -2.12 15.43
CA GLU A 107 -2.95 -0.69 15.56
C GLU A 107 -2.99 0.10 14.24
N GLY A 108 -3.28 -0.52 13.08
CA GLY A 108 -3.51 0.19 11.81
C GLY A 108 -4.72 1.13 11.82
N CYS A 109 -5.56 1.04 12.85
CA CYS A 109 -6.64 1.97 13.16
C CYS A 109 -6.23 3.14 14.07
N ASP A 110 -5.00 3.16 14.57
CA ASP A 110 -4.48 4.23 15.42
C ASP A 110 -3.86 5.34 14.56
N SER A 111 -4.32 6.58 14.77
CA SER A 111 -3.83 7.77 14.07
C SER A 111 -2.64 8.44 14.78
N GLY A 112 -2.27 7.98 15.98
CA GLY A 112 -1.17 8.52 16.76
C GLY A 112 0.22 8.30 16.13
N SER A 113 1.13 9.21 16.42
CA SER A 113 2.54 9.08 16.02
C SER A 113 3.27 8.08 16.93
N GLY A 114 3.88 7.05 16.34
CA GLY A 114 4.64 6.02 17.05
C GLY A 114 3.96 4.65 17.14
N HIS A 115 2.72 4.53 16.72
CA HIS A 115 2.00 3.25 16.67
C HIS A 115 2.35 2.46 15.41
N GLY A 116 2.68 1.18 15.58
CA GLY A 116 3.17 0.32 14.51
C GLY A 116 2.02 -0.26 13.69
N LEU A 117 2.14 -1.54 13.37
CA LEU A 117 1.05 -2.38 12.89
C LEU A 117 0.85 -3.56 13.84
N ASN A 118 1.03 -3.32 15.14
CA ASN A 118 0.95 -4.37 16.15
C ASN A 118 -0.44 -5.02 16.10
N GLY A 119 -0.46 -6.35 16.08
CA GLY A 119 -1.70 -7.12 15.97
C GLY A 119 -2.40 -7.01 14.61
N ALA A 120 -1.82 -6.33 13.62
CA ALA A 120 -2.36 -6.29 12.27
C ALA A 120 -1.93 -7.53 11.47
N SER A 121 -2.86 -8.12 10.73
CA SER A 121 -2.59 -9.33 9.94
C SER A 121 -3.53 -9.48 8.75
N MET A 122 -3.09 -10.24 7.76
CA MET A 122 -3.92 -10.72 6.66
C MET A 122 -3.88 -12.25 6.61
N VAL A 123 -5.04 -12.88 6.40
CA VAL A 123 -5.17 -14.33 6.31
C VAL A 123 -5.85 -14.70 5.01
N TYR A 124 -5.27 -15.65 4.29
CA TYR A 124 -5.84 -16.22 3.07
C TYR A 124 -5.50 -17.70 2.97
N ASN A 125 -6.53 -18.56 2.93
CA ASN A 125 -6.38 -20.02 2.82
C ASN A 125 -5.36 -20.59 3.83
N ASP A 126 -5.58 -20.32 5.11
CA ASP A 126 -4.69 -20.65 6.26
C ASP A 126 -3.31 -19.99 6.26
N GLN A 127 -2.95 -19.25 5.20
CA GLN A 127 -1.69 -18.53 5.14
C GLN A 127 -1.82 -17.20 5.90
N VAL A 128 -1.12 -17.07 7.03
CA VAL A 128 -1.10 -15.85 7.85
C VAL A 128 0.07 -14.96 7.47
N ALA A 129 -0.19 -13.66 7.28
CA ALA A 129 0.82 -12.62 7.08
C ALA A 129 0.65 -11.58 8.20
N VAL A 130 1.64 -11.47 9.08
CA VAL A 130 1.67 -10.44 10.14
C VAL A 130 2.25 -9.16 9.54
N LEU A 131 1.65 -8.00 9.81
CA LEU A 131 2.07 -6.75 9.14
C LEU A 131 3.06 -5.94 9.97
N GLU A 132 3.36 -6.40 11.18
CA GLU A 132 4.41 -5.87 12.04
C GLU A 132 5.78 -6.37 11.56
N GLY A 133 6.59 -5.44 11.02
CA GLY A 133 7.94 -5.72 10.54
C GLY A 133 8.01 -6.51 9.23
N SER A 134 9.23 -6.78 8.75
CA SER A 134 9.42 -7.72 7.64
C SER A 134 9.36 -9.14 8.19
N ASN A 135 8.50 -9.96 7.57
CA ASN A 135 8.50 -11.40 7.76
C ASN A 135 8.65 -12.07 6.40
N GLY A 136 8.84 -13.38 6.35
CA GLY A 136 9.10 -14.09 5.08
C GLY A 136 8.01 -13.93 4.01
N ARG A 137 6.86 -13.32 4.32
CA ARG A 137 5.74 -13.10 3.39
C ARG A 137 5.50 -11.62 3.07
N CYS A 138 6.03 -10.70 3.88
CA CYS A 138 5.80 -9.28 3.75
C CYS A 138 7.10 -8.53 3.48
N GLY A 139 7.06 -7.62 2.51
CA GLY A 139 8.14 -6.70 2.23
C GLY A 139 8.30 -5.65 3.34
N PRO A 140 9.31 -4.77 3.21
CA PRO A 140 9.45 -3.63 4.11
C PRO A 140 8.23 -2.71 4.02
N ARG A 141 7.96 -1.99 5.11
CA ARG A 141 6.89 -0.99 5.16
C ARG A 141 7.28 0.23 4.32
N ASP A 142 6.39 0.61 3.40
CA ASP A 142 6.50 1.80 2.55
C ASP A 142 5.09 2.34 2.27
N HIS A 143 4.68 3.37 3.02
CA HIS A 143 3.31 3.92 3.01
C HIS A 143 2.19 2.86 3.15
N GLY A 144 2.52 1.75 3.80
CA GLY A 144 1.71 0.53 3.87
C GLY A 144 2.62 -0.69 3.94
N VAL A 145 2.03 -1.89 3.90
CA VAL A 145 2.78 -3.15 3.89
C VAL A 145 2.23 -4.05 2.81
N THR A 146 3.14 -4.57 2.00
CA THR A 146 2.82 -5.48 0.91
C THR A 146 3.21 -6.89 1.31
N CYS A 147 2.30 -7.86 1.13
CA CYS A 147 2.56 -9.26 1.41
C CYS A 147 2.13 -10.18 0.25
N GLU A 148 2.82 -11.31 0.10
CA GLU A 148 2.61 -12.31 -0.95
C GLU A 148 1.88 -13.57 -0.43
N PHE A 149 0.96 -14.07 -1.24
CA PHE A 149 0.13 -15.25 -0.97
C PHE A 149 0.11 -16.19 -2.17
N ASN A 150 0.05 -17.49 -1.89
CA ASN A 150 -0.24 -18.50 -2.91
C ASN A 150 -1.75 -18.59 -3.17
N LEU A 151 -2.16 -18.76 -4.43
CA LEU A 151 -3.56 -18.92 -4.91
C LEU A 151 -4.12 -20.33 -4.75
#